data_AF-A0A2I1HHV8-F1
#
_entry.id   AF-A0A2I1HHV8-F1
#
_cell.length_a   1.000
_cell.length_b   1.000
_cell.length_c   1.000
_cell.angle_alpha   90.00
_cell.angle_beta   90.00
_cell.angle_gamma   90.00
#
_symmetry.space_group_name_H-M   'P 1'
#
loop_
_entity.id
_entity.type
_entity.pdbx_description
1 polymer ?
#
loop_
_entity_poly.entity_id
_entity_poly.type
_entity_poly.pdbx_seq_one_letter_code
_entity_poly.pdbx_strand_id
1 'polypeptide(L)'
;KPMRYAFVYFRNEEDFNIATNNVYEYEGQQLEWSPLNAKSCHRCGYTGHVAKECQTTLRQRTNRLNRNQMLQQFKNRNKSRFNSYADATKGNGNFRNRQRQWNQNNIINRQRSNNTYTF
;
A
#
# COMPACT_ATOMS: atom_id res chain seq x y z
N LYS A 1 -13.77 -1.38 -2.19
CA LYS A 1 -14.29 -2.75 -1.94
C LYS A 1 -15.19 -2.65 -0.71
N PRO A 2 -16.45 -3.09 -0.77
CA PRO A 2 -17.36 -2.96 0.36
C PRO A 2 -16.86 -3.77 1.56
N MET A 3 -17.17 -3.29 2.78
CA MET A 3 -16.86 -3.98 4.02
C MET A 3 -17.80 -5.18 4.20
N ARG A 4 -17.35 -6.20 4.93
CA ARG A 4 -18.15 -7.40 5.24
C ARG A 4 -19.00 -7.24 6.51
N TYR A 5 -19.52 -6.03 6.73
CA TYR A 5 -20.42 -5.72 7.84
C TYR A 5 -21.35 -4.58 7.42
N ALA A 6 -22.49 -4.48 8.10
CA ALA A 6 -23.44 -3.40 7.99
C ALA A 6 -23.95 -3.04 9.40
N PHE A 7 -24.45 -1.83 9.56
CA PHE A 7 -25.14 -1.41 10.78
C PHE A 7 -26.64 -1.43 10.53
N VAL A 8 -27.37 -2.06 11.43
CA VAL A 8 -28.84 -2.10 11.45
C VAL A 8 -29.29 -1.58 12.79
N TYR A 9 -30.31 -0.72 12.77
CA TYR A 9 -30.91 -0.17 13.99
C TYR A 9 -32.25 -0.86 14.23
N PHE A 10 -32.45 -1.33 15.46
CA PHE A 10 -33.70 -1.95 15.90
C PHE A 10 -34.53 -0.92 16.65
N ARG A 11 -35.85 -1.03 16.53
CA ARG A 11 -36.79 -0.17 17.25
C ARG A 11 -36.87 -0.55 18.74
N ASN A 12 -36.87 -1.84 19.02
CA ASN A 12 -37.00 -2.41 20.36
C ASN A 12 -35.79 -3.27 20.70
N GLU A 13 -35.48 -3.37 22.00
CA GLU A 13 -34.40 -4.23 22.51
C GLU A 13 -34.74 -5.72 22.33
N GLU A 14 -36.02 -6.09 22.40
CA GLU A 14 -36.49 -7.46 22.16
C GLU A 14 -36.12 -7.93 20.75
N ASP A 15 -36.37 -7.12 19.72
CA ASP A 15 -36.03 -7.45 18.33
C ASP A 15 -34.51 -7.59 18.13
N PHE A 16 -33.73 -6.74 18.81
CA PHE A 16 -32.28 -6.83 18.82
C PHE A 16 -31.82 -8.17 19.42
N ASN A 17 -32.37 -8.55 20.57
CA ASN A 17 -32.03 -9.81 21.24
C ASN A 17 -32.41 -11.02 20.39
N ILE A 18 -33.58 -11.00 19.74
CA ILE A 18 -33.99 -12.04 18.80
C ILE A 18 -33.01 -12.13 17.63
N ALA A 19 -32.62 -10.99 17.04
CA ALA A 19 -31.69 -10.97 15.92
C ALA A 19 -30.29 -11.50 16.30
N THR A 20 -29.75 -11.12 17.46
CA THR A 20 -28.43 -11.55 17.92
C THR A 20 -28.36 -13.02 18.30
N ASN A 21 -29.47 -13.61 18.77
CA ASN A 21 -29.52 -15.04 19.09
C ASN A 21 -29.61 -15.94 17.85
N ASN A 22 -29.94 -15.37 16.68
CA ASN A 22 -30.10 -16.13 15.45
C ASN A 22 -28.84 -16.09 14.59
N VAL A 23 -28.44 -17.26 14.12
CA VAL A 23 -27.40 -17.42 13.11
C VAL A 23 -28.07 -17.66 11.77
N TYR A 24 -27.75 -16.83 10.78
CA TYR A 24 -28.25 -16.96 9.41
C TYR A 24 -27.15 -17.54 8.51
N GLU A 25 -27.54 -18.33 7.52
CA GLU A 25 -26.62 -18.82 6.49
C GLU A 25 -27.04 -18.26 5.13
N TYR A 26 -26.08 -17.66 4.42
CA TYR A 26 -26.29 -17.14 3.06
C TYR A 26 -25.10 -17.52 2.19
N GLU A 27 -25.35 -18.18 1.06
CA GLU A 27 -24.30 -18.65 0.12
C GLU A 27 -23.15 -19.43 0.81
N GLY A 28 -23.49 -20.25 1.82
CA GLY A 28 -22.51 -21.02 2.59
C GLY A 28 -21.64 -20.20 3.55
N GLN A 29 -22.02 -18.94 3.82
CA GLN A 29 -21.37 -18.08 4.81
C GLN A 29 -22.30 -17.83 5.99
N GLN A 30 -21.77 -18.04 7.19
CA GLN A 30 -22.45 -17.74 8.44
C GLN A 30 -22.50 -16.22 8.66
N LEU A 31 -23.70 -15.71 8.90
CA LEU A 31 -24.02 -14.32 9.21
C LEU A 31 -24.61 -14.24 10.62
N GLU A 32 -24.11 -13.30 11.41
CA GLU A 32 -24.53 -13.09 12.80
C GLU A 32 -24.64 -11.60 13.08
N TRP A 33 -25.68 -11.22 13.82
CA TRP A 33 -25.81 -9.88 14.37
C TRP A 33 -25.16 -9.80 15.72
N SER A 34 -24.34 -8.77 15.95
CA SER A 34 -23.64 -8.59 17.21
C SER A 34 -23.75 -7.15 17.71
N PRO A 35 -23.62 -6.93 19.02
CA PRO A 35 -23.60 -5.59 19.57
C PRO A 35 -22.39 -4.80 19.05
N LEU A 36 -22.50 -3.48 19.04
CA LEU A 36 -21.50 -2.59 18.42
C LEU A 36 -20.08 -2.72 19.00
N ASN A 37 -19.98 -3.16 20.26
CA ASN A 37 -18.72 -3.37 20.96
C ASN A 37 -18.07 -4.74 20.67
N ALA A 38 -18.80 -5.68 20.07
CA ALA A 38 -18.27 -6.99 19.72
C ALA A 38 -17.35 -6.87 18.49
N LYS A 39 -16.20 -7.54 18.56
CA LYS A 39 -15.25 -7.58 17.44
C LYS A 39 -15.60 -8.75 16.55
N SER A 40 -15.76 -8.49 15.26
CA SER A 40 -15.89 -9.53 14.24
C SER A 40 -14.62 -9.72 13.44
N CYS A 41 -14.46 -10.91 12.89
CA CYS A 41 -13.41 -11.23 11.95
C CYS A 41 -13.57 -10.39 10.68
N HIS A 42 -12.66 -9.46 10.43
CA HIS A 42 -12.66 -8.68 9.19
C HIS A 42 -12.42 -9.50 7.90
N ARG A 43 -12.11 -10.80 8.02
CA ARG A 43 -12.01 -11.71 6.87
C ARG A 43 -13.35 -12.38 6.57
N CYS A 44 -14.00 -13.03 7.53
CA CYS A 44 -15.23 -13.80 7.27
C CYS A 44 -16.52 -13.16 7.81
N GLY A 45 -16.44 -12.23 8.76
CA GLY A 45 -17.59 -11.57 9.38
C GLY A 45 -18.06 -12.18 10.71
N TYR A 46 -17.57 -13.38 11.05
CA TYR A 46 -17.95 -14.09 12.28
C TYR A 46 -17.30 -13.48 13.55
N THR A 47 -18.01 -13.48 14.68
CA THR A 47 -17.60 -12.86 15.95
C THR A 47 -16.74 -13.75 16.84
N GLY A 48 -16.77 -15.08 16.64
CA GLY A 48 -16.06 -16.03 17.50
C GLY A 48 -14.53 -16.06 17.34
N HIS A 49 -13.95 -15.33 16.38
CA HIS A 49 -12.50 -15.22 16.22
C HIS A 49 -12.11 -13.90 15.54
N VAL A 50 -10.84 -13.52 15.65
CA VAL A 50 -10.30 -12.36 14.91
C VAL A 50 -9.60 -12.79 13.61
N ALA A 51 -9.38 -11.86 12.69
CA ALA A 51 -8.79 -12.13 11.37
C ALA A 51 -7.45 -12.91 11.38
N LYS A 52 -6.71 -12.90 12.50
CA LYS A 52 -5.47 -13.66 12.69
C LYS A 52 -5.71 -15.18 12.81
N GLU A 53 -6.81 -15.57 13.44
CA GLU A 53 -7.21 -16.96 13.73
C GLU A 53 -8.14 -17.53 12.65
N CYS A 54 -8.59 -16.68 11.74
CA CYS A 54 -9.51 -17.04 10.69
C CYS A 54 -8.89 -18.06 9.72
N GLN A 55 -9.47 -19.25 9.71
CA GLN A 55 -9.10 -20.36 8.81
C GLN A 55 -9.62 -20.16 7.38
N THR A 56 -10.55 -19.23 7.16
CA THR A 56 -10.98 -18.86 5.81
C THR A 56 -9.76 -18.42 5.02
N THR A 57 -9.45 -19.17 3.97
CA THR A 57 -8.34 -18.84 3.08
C THR A 57 -8.56 -17.44 2.57
N LEU A 58 -7.58 -16.55 2.79
CA LEU A 58 -7.55 -15.31 2.04
C LEU A 58 -7.64 -15.72 0.57
N ARG A 59 -8.53 -15.09 -0.22
CA ARG A 59 -8.32 -15.06 -1.67
C ARG A 59 -6.86 -14.68 -1.82
N GLN A 60 -6.02 -15.63 -2.20
CA GLN A 60 -4.61 -15.39 -2.28
C GLN A 60 -4.50 -14.13 -3.12
N ARG A 61 -3.73 -13.14 -2.68
CA ARG A 61 -3.30 -12.10 -3.61
C ARG A 61 -2.40 -12.84 -4.59
N THR A 62 -3.03 -13.55 -5.53
CA THR A 62 -2.39 -14.20 -6.63
C THR A 62 -1.60 -13.06 -7.25
N ASN A 63 -0.28 -13.24 -7.26
CA ASN A 63 0.65 -12.31 -7.91
C ASN A 63 1.05 -11.07 -7.08
N ARG A 64 1.38 -11.21 -5.79
CA ARG A 64 2.48 -10.38 -5.29
C ARG A 64 3.78 -10.90 -5.89
N LEU A 65 4.28 -10.21 -6.91
CA LEU A 65 5.58 -10.50 -7.51
C LEU A 65 6.64 -10.57 -6.40
N ASN A 66 7.52 -11.57 -6.48
CA ASN A 66 8.66 -11.67 -5.59
C ASN A 66 9.52 -10.39 -5.70
N ARG A 67 10.22 -9.98 -4.64
CA ARG A 67 11.17 -8.85 -4.63
C ARG A 67 12.04 -8.82 -5.89
N ASN A 68 12.56 -9.96 -6.33
CA ASN A 68 13.38 -10.05 -7.52
C ASN A 68 12.60 -9.70 -8.79
N GLN A 69 11.38 -10.22 -8.93
CA GLN A 69 10.47 -9.90 -10.05
C GLN A 69 10.06 -8.42 -10.05
N MET A 70 9.81 -7.82 -8.87
CA MET A 70 9.54 -6.39 -8.73
C MET A 70 10.75 -5.54 -9.17
N LEU A 71 11.96 -5.89 -8.69
CA LEU A 71 13.19 -5.22 -9.10
C LEU A 71 13.41 -5.31 -10.62
N GLN A 72 13.09 -6.46 -11.20
CA GLN A 72 13.22 -6.68 -12.65
C GLN A 72 12.21 -5.82 -13.44
N GLN A 73 10.98 -5.65 -12.97
CA GLN A 73 10.02 -4.70 -13.57
C GLN A 73 10.55 -3.26 -13.57
N PHE A 74 11.12 -2.78 -12.46
CA PHE A 74 11.70 -1.43 -12.40
C PHE A 74 12.91 -1.28 -13.32
N LYS A 75 13.79 -2.29 -13.37
CA LYS A 75 14.94 -2.30 -14.29
C LYS A 75 14.49 -2.25 -15.76
N ASN A 76 13.50 -3.06 -16.14
CA ASN A 76 12.98 -3.09 -17.50
C ASN A 76 12.32 -1.75 -17.90
N ARG A 77 11.57 -1.12 -16.99
CA ARG A 77 11.00 0.21 -17.21
C ARG A 77 12.05 1.31 -17.39
N ASN A 78 13.17 1.23 -16.68
CA ASN A 78 14.26 2.20 -16.84
C ASN A 78 15.07 1.93 -18.10
N LYS A 79 15.30 0.65 -18.46
CA LYS A 79 15.99 0.27 -19.70
C LYS A 79 15.26 0.76 -20.95
N SER A 80 13.93 0.76 -20.95
CA SER A 80 13.15 1.28 -22.09
C SER A 80 13.17 2.81 -22.21
N ARG A 81 13.57 3.53 -21.17
CA ARG A 81 13.64 5.00 -21.15
C ARG A 81 15.06 5.54 -21.27
N PHE A 82 16.05 4.81 -20.76
CA PHE A 82 17.45 5.19 -20.73
C PHE A 82 18.31 3.93 -20.87
N ASN A 83 19.31 3.96 -21.75
CA ASN A 83 20.13 2.78 -22.05
C ASN A 83 21.12 2.46 -20.92
N SER A 84 21.45 3.42 -20.07
CA SER A 84 22.34 3.24 -18.92
C SER A 84 22.09 4.28 -17.84
N TYR A 85 22.66 4.09 -16.65
CA TYR A 85 22.65 5.11 -15.61
C TYR A 85 23.30 6.43 -16.07
N ALA A 86 24.40 6.32 -16.83
CA ALA A 86 25.07 7.47 -17.43
C ALA A 86 24.21 8.17 -18.51
N ASP A 87 23.22 7.49 -19.08
CA ASP A 87 22.26 8.04 -20.05
C ASP A 87 21.12 8.78 -19.34
N ALA A 88 20.65 8.25 -18.20
CA ALA A 88 19.63 8.92 -17.38
C ALA A 88 20.10 10.26 -16.78
N THR A 89 21.42 10.48 -16.66
CA THR A 89 22.01 11.75 -16.20
C THR A 89 22.35 12.71 -17.35
N LYS A 90 22.38 12.22 -18.59
CA LYS A 90 22.50 13.05 -19.80
C LYS A 90 21.14 13.69 -20.08
N GLY A 91 20.83 14.74 -19.35
CA GLY A 91 19.63 15.55 -19.60
C GLY A 91 19.51 15.92 -21.08
N ASN A 92 18.29 15.81 -21.61
CA ASN A 92 17.88 16.19 -22.95
C ASN A 92 18.60 17.49 -23.41
N GLY A 93 19.33 17.44 -24.53
CA GLY A 93 20.25 18.47 -25.00
C GLY A 93 19.66 19.85 -25.34
N ASN A 94 18.39 20.10 -25.04
CA ASN A 94 17.71 21.38 -25.26
C ASN A 94 17.55 22.26 -24.01
N PHE A 95 18.25 21.97 -22.90
CA PHE A 95 18.25 22.80 -21.69
C PHE A 95 19.44 23.77 -21.58
N ARG A 96 19.87 24.41 -22.67
CA ARG A 96 20.97 25.39 -22.63
C ARG A 96 20.71 26.66 -21.80
N ASN A 97 19.55 26.83 -21.14
CA ASN A 97 19.25 28.07 -20.40
C ASN A 97 18.52 27.91 -19.05
N ARG A 98 18.62 26.77 -18.36
CA ARG A 98 18.17 26.66 -16.96
C ARG A 98 19.12 25.81 -16.12
N GLN A 99 20.31 26.35 -15.86
CA GLN A 99 21.13 25.84 -14.78
C GLN A 99 20.34 26.03 -13.47
N ARG A 100 19.95 24.91 -12.84
CA ARG A 100 19.32 24.94 -11.51
C ARG A 100 20.35 25.50 -10.52
N GLN A 101 20.15 26.75 -10.11
CA GLN A 101 21.04 27.55 -9.24
C GLN A 101 21.62 26.77 -8.05
N TRP A 102 20.85 25.84 -7.48
CA TRP A 102 21.23 25.14 -6.26
C TRP A 102 22.49 24.26 -6.40
N ASN A 103 22.84 23.79 -7.62
CA ASN A 103 24.04 22.98 -7.84
C ASN A 103 25.29 23.78 -8.23
N GLN A 104 25.18 25.06 -8.63
CA GLN A 104 26.35 25.87 -8.99
C GLN A 104 27.19 26.23 -7.76
N ASN A 105 26.54 26.62 -6.66
CA ASN A 105 27.22 27.07 -5.45
C ASN A 105 28.09 25.98 -4.81
N ASN A 106 27.68 24.70 -4.90
CA ASN A 106 28.46 23.58 -4.39
C ASN A 106 29.67 23.22 -5.27
N ILE A 107 29.60 23.47 -6.58
CA ILE A 107 30.72 23.24 -7.51
C ILE A 107 31.77 24.35 -7.36
N ILE A 108 31.34 25.61 -7.23
CA ILE A 108 32.22 26.78 -7.04
C ILE A 108 32.96 26.69 -5.69
N ASN A 109 32.28 26.27 -4.62
CA ASN A 109 32.91 26.15 -3.30
C ASN A 109 33.96 25.01 -3.23
N ARG A 110 33.79 23.91 -3.97
CA ARG A 110 34.83 22.87 -4.08
C ARG A 110 36.06 23.31 -4.85
N GLN A 111 35.90 24.16 -5.86
CA GLN A 111 37.05 24.67 -6.64
C GLN A 111 37.85 25.70 -5.84
N ARG A 112 37.21 26.46 -4.93
CA ARG A 112 37.88 27.40 -4.03
C ARG A 112 38.66 26.73 -2.90
N SER A 113 38.20 25.58 -2.37
CA SER A 113 38.94 24.88 -1.30
C SER A 113 40.20 24.15 -1.78
N ASN A 114 40.33 23.92 -3.08
CA ASN A 114 41.45 23.17 -3.65
C ASN A 114 42.62 24.07 -4.11
N ASN A 115 42.51 25.39 -3.94
CA ASN A 115 43.52 26.37 -4.40
C ASN A 115 44.26 27.09 -3.26
N THR A 116 44.18 26.60 -2.02
CA THR A 116 44.89 27.18 -0.86
C THR A 116 45.90 26.19 -0.29
N TYR A 117 46.90 25.80 -1.08
CA TYR A 117 48.22 25.37 -0.60
C TYR A 117 49.23 25.52 -1.75
N THR A 118 49.90 26.66 -1.77
CA THR A 118 51.18 26.86 -2.45
C THR A 118 52.09 27.58 -1.45
N PHE A 119 53.28 27.01 -1.28
CA PHE A 119 54.36 27.30 -0.32
C PHE A 119 54.53 28.75 0.12
#